data_AF-A0A7M5USI5-F1
#
_entry.id   AF-A0A7M5USI5-F1
#
_cell.length_a   1.000
_cell.length_b   1.000
_cell.length_c   1.000
_cell.angle_alpha   90.00
_cell.angle_beta   90.00
_cell.angle_gamma   90.00
#
_symmetry.space_group_name_H-M   'P 1'
#
loop_
_entity.id
_entity.type
_entity.pdbx_description
1 polymer ?
#
loop_
_entity_poly.entity_id
_entity_poly.type
_entity_poly.pdbx_seq_one_letter_code
_entity_poly.pdbx_strand_id
1 'polypeptide(L)'
;VVRIPLGAKIRQVEIDGQMIDRIKACTKMTIYNLYIFDRNGICLYYHDWQRKKSSNLPRDEEQKLMYGMIFSLKSFVTRMSPMDTKDAFGSYRTSTYKLNYLEVPTGLKIVLNTDLNIGKIDDVLHEIYKIYVDYVVKNPLTEMGEPIESDLFVSKLNNYVQNQSIYF
;
A
#
# COMPACT_ATOMS: atom_id res chain seq x y z
N VAL A 1 -6.35 -40.91 -24.04
CA VAL A 1 -6.82 -39.97 -25.09
C VAL A 1 -8.30 -39.69 -24.84
N VAL A 2 -8.62 -38.59 -24.16
CA VAL A 2 -10.01 -38.23 -23.86
C VAL A 2 -10.63 -37.62 -25.14
N ARG A 3 -11.59 -38.32 -25.75
CA ARG A 3 -12.33 -37.81 -26.92
C ARG A 3 -13.36 -36.79 -26.44
N ILE A 4 -13.13 -35.52 -26.76
CA ILE A 4 -14.14 -34.45 -26.61
C ILE A 4 -15.06 -34.53 -27.83
N PRO A 5 -16.41 -34.56 -27.67
CA PRO A 5 -17.33 -34.61 -28.81
C PRO A 5 -17.27 -33.30 -29.62
N LEU A 6 -17.11 -33.40 -30.95
CA LEU A 6 -17.33 -32.27 -31.86
C LEU A 6 -18.81 -31.87 -31.81
N GLY A 7 -19.11 -30.77 -31.12
CA GLY A 7 -20.48 -30.25 -31.00
C GLY A 7 -20.80 -29.53 -29.68
N ALA A 8 -19.89 -29.52 -28.70
CA ALA A 8 -20.08 -28.72 -27.49
C ALA A 8 -20.01 -27.22 -27.83
N LYS A 9 -21.18 -26.58 -27.96
CA LYS A 9 -21.28 -25.11 -27.92
C LYS A 9 -20.68 -24.65 -26.60
N ILE A 10 -19.51 -24.00 -26.67
CA ILE A 10 -18.96 -23.21 -25.57
C ILE A 10 -20.05 -22.18 -25.26
N ARG A 11 -20.74 -22.34 -24.12
CA ARG A 11 -21.65 -21.29 -23.64
C ARG A 11 -20.77 -20.08 -23.36
N GLN A 12 -20.87 -19.09 -24.23
CA GLN A 12 -20.33 -17.77 -23.96
C GLN A 12 -21.07 -17.28 -22.71
N VAL A 13 -20.37 -17.27 -21.58
CA VAL A 13 -20.91 -16.76 -20.32
C VAL A 13 -21.08 -15.26 -20.52
N GLU A 14 -22.31 -14.80 -20.78
CA GLU A 14 -22.64 -13.37 -20.72
C GLU A 14 -22.43 -12.94 -19.27
N ILE A 15 -21.37 -12.17 -19.05
CA ILE A 15 -21.06 -11.61 -17.75
C ILE A 15 -22.01 -10.41 -17.57
N ASP A 16 -23.08 -10.60 -16.80
CA ASP A 16 -24.02 -9.53 -16.47
C ASP A 16 -23.29 -8.37 -15.76
N GLY A 17 -23.72 -7.12 -16.00
CA GLY A 17 -23.16 -5.93 -15.36
C GLY A 17 -23.17 -6.02 -13.83
N GLN A 18 -24.18 -6.68 -13.25
CA GLN A 18 -24.26 -6.92 -11.81
C GLN A 18 -23.21 -7.93 -11.30
N MET A 19 -22.84 -8.90 -12.12
CA MET A 19 -21.75 -9.85 -11.86
C MET A 19 -20.39 -9.15 -12.01
N ILE A 20 -20.23 -8.27 -13.00
CA ILE A 20 -19.05 -7.41 -13.15
C ILE A 20 -18.89 -6.50 -11.93
N ASP A 21 -19.98 -5.90 -11.44
CA ASP A 21 -19.95 -5.04 -10.25
C ASP A 21 -19.64 -5.81 -8.97
N ARG A 22 -20.11 -7.06 -8.86
CA ARG A 22 -19.75 -7.98 -7.76
C ARG A 22 -18.30 -8.43 -7.84
N ILE A 23 -17.78 -8.71 -9.03
CA ILE A 23 -16.36 -9.03 -9.25
C ILE A 23 -15.50 -7.80 -8.93
N LYS A 24 -15.90 -6.61 -9.41
CA LYS A 24 -15.27 -5.34 -9.06
C LYS A 24 -15.32 -5.07 -7.56
N ALA A 25 -16.43 -5.37 -6.89
CA ALA A 25 -16.55 -5.26 -5.43
C ALA A 25 -15.67 -6.27 -4.69
N CYS A 26 -15.49 -7.47 -5.22
CA CYS A 26 -14.58 -8.49 -4.70
C CYS A 26 -13.09 -8.14 -4.91
N THR A 27 -12.77 -7.27 -5.87
CA THR A 27 -11.41 -6.75 -6.13
C THR A 27 -11.12 -5.39 -5.47
N LYS A 28 -12.10 -4.80 -4.77
CA LYS A 28 -11.95 -3.46 -4.19
C LYS A 28 -11.38 -3.52 -2.78
N MET A 29 -10.35 -2.72 -2.57
CA MET A 29 -9.50 -2.69 -1.37
C MET A 29 -9.87 -1.49 -0.52
N THR A 30 -10.04 -1.65 0.79
CA THR A 30 -10.12 -0.51 1.70
C THR A 30 -8.70 -0.13 2.12
N ILE A 31 -8.32 1.12 1.84
CA ILE A 31 -7.08 1.73 2.34
C ILE A 31 -7.42 2.60 3.55
N TYR A 32 -6.80 2.29 4.69
CA TYR A 32 -7.02 3.02 5.94
C TYR A 32 -6.16 4.29 6.02
N ASN A 33 -4.85 4.12 5.91
CA ASN A 33 -3.88 5.21 5.98
C ASN A 33 -2.57 4.84 5.29
N LEU A 34 -1.76 5.88 5.02
CA LEU A 34 -0.46 5.79 4.39
C LEU A 34 0.56 6.60 5.20
N TYR A 35 1.76 6.05 5.35
CA TYR A 35 2.95 6.76 5.80
C TYR A 35 4.04 6.66 4.73
N ILE A 36 4.78 7.75 4.53
CA ILE A 36 6.03 7.77 3.76
C ILE A 36 7.12 8.29 4.68
N PHE A 37 8.15 7.46 4.90
CA PHE A 37 9.33 7.83 5.66
C PHE A 37 10.54 7.95 4.76
N ASP A 38 11.45 8.85 5.12
CA ASP A 38 12.76 8.92 4.49
C ASP A 38 13.68 7.78 4.98
N ARG A 39 14.96 7.85 4.58
CA ARG A 39 15.98 6.90 5.02
C ARG A 39 16.30 6.99 6.51
N ASN A 40 16.17 8.16 7.12
CA ASN A 40 16.52 8.44 8.51
C ASN A 40 15.36 8.19 9.48
N GLY A 41 14.15 7.97 8.97
CA GLY A 41 12.93 7.75 9.76
C GLY A 41 12.10 9.00 10.01
N ILE A 42 12.40 10.10 9.32
CA ILE A 42 11.55 11.28 9.28
C ILE A 42 10.30 10.94 8.48
N CYS A 43 9.13 11.24 9.04
CA CYS A 43 7.86 11.08 8.34
C CYS A 43 7.69 12.22 7.34
N LEU A 44 7.92 11.93 6.07
CA LEU A 44 7.74 12.88 4.97
C LEU A 44 6.26 13.12 4.66
N TYR A 45 5.43 12.10 4.82
CA TYR A 45 4.01 12.22 4.52
C TYR A 45 3.16 11.25 5.35
N TYR A 46 2.01 11.73 5.81
CA TYR A 46 0.98 10.93 6.45
C TYR A 46 -0.39 11.35 5.92
N HIS A 47 -1.21 10.36 5.55
CA HIS A 47 -2.60 10.59 5.22
C HIS A 47 -3.49 9.50 5.79
N ASP A 48 -4.67 9.93 6.23
CA ASP A 48 -5.71 9.09 6.80
C ASP A 48 -6.98 9.20 5.97
N TRP A 49 -7.48 8.09 5.44
CA TRP A 49 -8.73 8.06 4.67
C TRP A 49 -9.89 7.45 5.44
N GLN A 50 -9.66 6.37 6.21
CA GLN A 50 -10.72 5.58 6.82
C GLN A 50 -10.37 5.05 8.23
N ARG A 51 -9.45 5.69 8.95
CA ARG A 51 -9.11 5.23 10.30
C ARG A 51 -10.23 5.53 11.28
N LYS A 52 -10.93 4.49 11.71
CA LYS A 52 -12.02 4.57 12.70
C LYS A 52 -11.54 4.78 14.14
N LYS A 53 -10.26 4.49 14.42
CA LYS A 53 -9.66 4.59 15.77
C LYS A 53 -8.35 5.35 15.70
N SER A 54 -8.31 6.55 16.23
CA SER A 54 -7.06 7.29 16.48
C SER A 54 -6.36 6.75 17.73
N SER A 55 -5.04 6.94 17.80
CA SER A 55 -4.33 6.78 19.07
C SER A 55 -4.60 8.01 19.96
N ASN A 56 -4.28 7.91 21.25
CA ASN A 56 -4.26 9.06 22.17
C ASN A 56 -2.89 9.77 22.15
N LEU A 57 -2.00 9.39 21.22
CA LEU A 57 -0.67 9.96 21.11
C LEU A 57 -0.69 11.19 20.20
N PRO A 58 0.19 12.18 20.44
CA PRO A 58 0.54 13.17 19.44
C PRO A 58 0.97 12.50 18.13
N ARG A 59 0.69 13.15 17.00
CA ARG A 59 0.91 12.57 15.66
C ARG A 59 2.38 12.25 15.42
N ASP A 60 3.30 13.10 15.87
CA ASP A 60 4.74 12.90 15.71
C ASP A 60 5.24 11.71 16.55
N GLU A 61 4.70 11.52 17.75
CA GLU A 61 4.99 10.34 18.58
C GLU A 61 4.46 9.06 17.94
N GLU A 62 3.26 9.09 17.36
CA GLU A 62 2.70 7.95 16.65
C GLU A 62 3.55 7.58 15.41
N GLN A 63 4.03 8.57 14.66
CA GLN A 63 4.92 8.37 13.52
C GLN A 63 6.25 7.74 13.96
N LYS A 64 6.86 8.23 15.05
CA LYS A 64 8.07 7.64 15.64
C LYS A 64 7.85 6.20 16.09
N LEU A 65 6.70 5.93 16.72
CA LEU A 65 6.31 4.57 17.13
C LEU A 65 6.18 3.63 15.93
N MET A 66 5.49 4.07 14.87
CA MET A 66 5.34 3.32 13.62
C MET A 66 6.70 3.01 12.99
N TYR A 67 7.58 4.00 12.89
CA TYR A 67 8.92 3.80 12.36
C TYR A 67 9.74 2.82 13.21
N GLY A 68 9.75 2.99 14.53
CA GLY A 68 10.46 2.11 15.46
C GLY A 68 9.98 0.66 15.41
N MET A 69 8.67 0.46 15.26
CA MET A 69 8.07 -0.86 15.04
C MET A 69 8.60 -1.51 13.76
N ILE A 70 8.53 -0.82 12.63
CA ILE A 70 9.00 -1.33 11.34
C ILE A 70 10.49 -1.63 11.37
N PHE A 71 11.29 -0.74 11.96
CA PHE A 71 12.72 -0.94 12.14
C PHE A 71 13.02 -2.23 12.91
N SER A 72 12.31 -2.42 14.02
CA SER A 72 12.45 -3.61 14.87
C SER A 72 12.01 -4.89 14.13
N LEU A 73 10.88 -4.85 13.43
CA LEU A 73 10.37 -5.98 12.65
C LEU A 73 11.33 -6.39 11.52
N LYS A 74 11.89 -5.43 10.80
CA LYS A 74 12.90 -5.72 9.77
C LYS A 74 14.10 -6.42 10.36
N SER A 75 14.66 -5.87 11.43
CA SER A 75 15.82 -6.47 12.10
C SER A 75 15.52 -7.87 12.62
N PHE A 76 14.31 -8.07 13.15
CA PHE A 76 13.84 -9.37 13.64
C PHE A 76 13.71 -10.39 12.50
N VAL A 77 13.00 -10.05 11.41
CA VAL A 77 12.79 -10.94 10.26
C VAL A 77 14.13 -11.32 9.62
N THR A 78 15.06 -10.38 9.45
CA THR A 78 16.40 -10.68 8.92
C THR A 78 17.17 -11.67 9.80
N ARG A 79 17.09 -11.55 11.13
CA ARG A 79 17.80 -12.45 12.06
C ARG A 79 17.15 -13.83 12.20
N MET A 80 15.83 -13.90 12.05
CA MET A 80 15.07 -15.15 12.19
C MET A 80 14.91 -15.90 10.87
N SER A 81 15.25 -15.28 9.74
CA SER A 81 15.19 -15.94 8.44
C SER A 81 16.15 -17.13 8.40
N PRO A 82 15.69 -18.33 8.04
CA PRO A 82 16.55 -19.51 7.91
C PRO A 82 17.43 -19.49 6.64
N MET A 83 17.23 -18.50 5.77
CA MET A 83 17.94 -18.34 4.51
C MET A 83 18.34 -16.87 4.33
N ASP A 84 19.49 -16.64 3.70
CA ASP A 84 19.92 -15.32 3.23
C ASP A 84 19.08 -14.90 2.03
N THR A 85 17.83 -14.55 2.29
CA THR A 85 16.94 -13.94 1.31
C THR A 85 17.17 -12.45 1.32
N LYS A 86 17.31 -11.87 0.12
CA LYS A 86 17.24 -10.41 -0.05
C LYS A 86 15.85 -9.85 0.28
N ASP A 87 14.86 -10.72 0.45
CA ASP A 87 13.49 -10.37 0.77
C ASP A 87 13.43 -9.82 2.19
N ALA A 88 13.26 -8.50 2.27
CA ALA A 88 12.99 -7.79 3.50
C ALA A 88 11.57 -8.08 4.01
N PHE A 89 11.29 -7.68 5.25
CA PHE A 89 9.92 -7.63 5.79
C PHE A 89 8.97 -6.97 4.78
N GLY A 90 7.90 -7.66 4.35
CA GLY A 90 6.96 -7.14 3.35
C GLY A 90 5.58 -6.78 3.90
N SER A 91 5.03 -7.56 4.83
CA SER A 91 3.74 -7.25 5.45
C SER A 91 3.53 -8.03 6.75
N TYR A 92 2.63 -7.55 7.60
CA TYR A 92 2.01 -8.37 8.64
C TYR A 92 0.48 -8.20 8.60
N ARG A 93 -0.21 -9.19 9.16
CA ARG A 93 -1.67 -9.22 9.21
C ARG A 93 -2.13 -9.38 10.66
N THR A 94 -3.13 -8.60 11.03
CA THR A 94 -3.85 -8.72 12.30
C THR A 94 -5.26 -9.28 12.05
N SER A 95 -6.09 -9.33 13.10
CA SER A 95 -7.50 -9.69 12.98
C SER A 95 -8.37 -8.60 12.35
N THR A 96 -7.85 -7.39 12.15
CA THR A 96 -8.65 -6.23 11.68
C THR A 96 -8.07 -5.51 10.47
N TYR A 97 -6.75 -5.49 10.33
CA TYR A 97 -6.07 -4.85 9.20
C TYR A 97 -4.79 -5.60 8.80
N LYS A 98 -4.30 -5.29 7.60
CA LYS A 98 -3.01 -5.72 7.08
C LYS A 98 -2.13 -4.49 6.89
N LEU A 99 -0.91 -4.54 7.40
CA LEU A 99 0.12 -3.56 7.12
C LEU A 99 0.97 -4.07 5.97
N ASN A 100 1.13 -3.26 4.94
CA ASN A 100 1.98 -3.55 3.79
C ASN A 100 3.14 -2.56 3.76
N TYR A 101 4.33 -3.05 3.43
CA TYR A 101 5.56 -2.30 3.51
C TYR A 101 6.37 -2.45 2.23
N LEU A 102 6.85 -1.32 1.72
CA LEU A 102 7.83 -1.25 0.64
C LEU A 102 9.00 -0.37 1.10
N GLU A 103 10.21 -0.89 0.96
CA GLU A 103 11.43 -0.09 1.02
C GLU A 103 12.11 -0.11 -0.33
N VAL A 104 12.38 1.06 -0.88
CA VAL A 104 13.12 1.19 -2.13
C VAL A 104 14.62 1.36 -1.85
N PRO A 105 15.52 1.08 -2.81
CA PRO A 105 16.97 1.17 -2.61
C PRO A 105 17.48 2.54 -2.15
N THR A 106 16.74 3.62 -2.40
CA THR A 106 17.07 4.96 -1.90
C THR A 106 16.84 5.11 -0.39
N GLY A 107 16.25 4.12 0.28
CA GLY A 107 15.93 4.09 1.70
C GLY A 107 14.58 4.73 2.05
N LEU A 108 13.82 5.21 1.06
CA LEU A 108 12.44 5.66 1.25
C LEU A 108 11.56 4.45 1.58
N LYS A 109 10.65 4.64 2.54
CA LYS A 109 9.79 3.58 3.07
C LYS A 109 8.33 3.99 2.95
N ILE A 110 7.52 3.11 2.39
CA ILE A 110 6.09 3.31 2.20
C ILE A 110 5.37 2.27 3.05
N VAL A 111 4.49 2.74 3.93
CA VAL A 111 3.69 1.91 4.83
C VAL A 111 2.22 2.15 4.50
N LEU A 112 1.49 1.09 4.11
CA LEU A 112 0.08 1.18 3.75
C LEU A 112 -0.74 0.20 4.58
N ASN A 113 -1.68 0.72 5.36
CA ASN A 113 -2.63 -0.12 6.09
C ASN A 113 -3.90 -0.33 5.27
N THR A 114 -4.30 -1.58 5.12
CA THR A 114 -5.41 -1.99 4.26
C THR A 114 -6.29 -3.05 4.95
N ASP A 115 -7.43 -3.38 4.36
CA ASP A 115 -8.24 -4.49 4.83
C ASP A 115 -7.59 -5.87 4.61
N LEU A 116 -8.24 -6.90 5.14
CA LEU A 116 -7.72 -8.25 5.24
C LEU A 116 -7.91 -9.09 3.97
N ASN A 117 -8.82 -8.71 3.09
CA ASN A 117 -9.19 -9.54 1.93
C ASN A 117 -8.27 -9.31 0.73
N ILE A 118 -7.22 -8.51 0.93
CA ILE A 118 -6.34 -8.10 -0.14
C ILE A 118 -5.15 -9.03 -0.28
N GLY A 119 -4.90 -9.44 -1.52
CA GLY A 119 -3.72 -10.20 -1.94
C GLY A 119 -2.42 -9.41 -1.83
N LYS A 120 -1.46 -9.72 -2.70
CA LYS A 120 -0.24 -8.91 -2.83
C LYS A 120 -0.59 -7.56 -3.46
N ILE A 121 -0.01 -6.49 -2.94
CA ILE A 121 -0.25 -5.12 -3.39
C ILE A 121 1.03 -4.41 -3.80
N ASP A 122 2.03 -5.18 -4.21
CA ASP A 122 3.34 -4.67 -4.60
C ASP A 122 3.18 -3.62 -5.72
N ASP A 123 2.31 -3.87 -6.71
CA ASP A 123 1.98 -2.94 -7.78
C ASP A 123 1.43 -1.60 -7.27
N VAL A 124 0.60 -1.63 -6.23
CA VAL A 124 0.02 -0.41 -5.63
C VAL A 124 1.10 0.40 -4.92
N LEU A 125 1.96 -0.26 -4.14
CA LEU A 125 3.07 0.40 -3.46
C LEU A 125 4.07 1.00 -4.46
N HIS A 126 4.34 0.29 -5.56
CA HIS A 126 5.20 0.78 -6.63
C HIS A 126 4.59 1.96 -7.40
N GLU A 127 3.28 1.99 -7.65
CA GLU A 127 2.65 3.14 -8.28
C GLU A 127 2.64 4.36 -7.35
N ILE A 128 2.43 4.18 -6.03
CA ILE A 128 2.58 5.26 -5.04
C ILE A 128 4.01 5.81 -5.06
N TYR A 129 5.02 4.93 -5.12
CA TYR A 129 6.42 5.36 -5.25
C TYR A 129 6.66 6.15 -6.54
N LYS A 130 6.08 5.73 -7.66
CA LYS A 130 6.18 6.45 -8.94
C LYS A 130 5.55 7.85 -8.86
N ILE A 131 4.38 7.99 -8.23
CA ILE A 131 3.75 9.29 -7.97
C ILE A 131 4.67 10.16 -7.09
N TYR A 132 5.28 9.60 -6.06
CA TYR A 132 6.27 10.32 -5.24
C TYR A 132 7.45 10.81 -6.10
N VAL A 133 8.02 9.98 -6.96
CA VAL A 133 9.13 10.39 -7.82
C VAL A 133 8.71 11.50 -8.78
N ASP A 134 7.54 11.39 -9.42
CA ASP A 134 7.09 12.33 -10.44
C ASP A 134 6.72 13.71 -9.90
N TYR A 135 6.16 13.78 -8.68
CA TYR A 135 5.61 15.03 -8.13
C TYR A 135 6.41 15.61 -6.95
N VAL A 136 7.34 14.85 -6.39
CA VAL A 136 8.19 15.27 -5.25
C VAL A 136 9.64 15.34 -5.69
N VAL A 137 10.21 14.22 -6.17
CA VAL A 137 11.65 14.17 -6.52
C VAL A 137 11.98 15.01 -7.76
N LYS A 138 11.11 15.01 -8.78
CA LYS A 138 11.31 15.80 -9.99
C LYS A 138 10.92 17.29 -9.82
N ASN A 139 10.34 17.67 -8.68
CA ASN A 139 9.97 19.05 -8.42
C ASN A 139 11.19 19.82 -7.85
N PRO A 140 11.78 20.78 -8.59
CA PRO A 140 12.97 21.50 -8.14
C PRO A 140 12.72 22.41 -6.93
N LEU A 141 11.45 22.69 -6.61
CA LEU A 141 11.05 23.52 -5.46
C LEU A 141 10.87 22.71 -4.17
N THR A 142 11.01 21.39 -4.22
CA THR A 142 10.80 20.52 -3.06
C THR A 142 12.12 20.27 -2.34
N GLU A 143 12.15 20.61 -1.06
CA GLU A 143 13.27 20.28 -0.19
C GLU A 143 13.23 18.81 0.23
N MET A 144 14.37 18.13 0.11
CA MET A 144 14.48 16.71 0.44
C MET A 144 14.65 16.53 1.95
N GLY A 145 13.87 15.62 2.54
CA GLY A 145 13.97 15.30 3.97
C GLY A 145 12.96 16.06 4.85
N GLU A 146 12.28 17.05 4.29
CA GLU A 146 11.19 17.79 4.94
C GLU A 146 9.82 17.18 4.60
N PRO A 147 8.78 17.46 5.40
CA PRO A 147 7.41 17.07 5.08
C PRO A 147 6.98 17.54 3.69
N ILE A 148 6.27 16.67 2.96
CA ILE A 148 5.83 16.95 1.59
C ILE A 148 4.62 17.89 1.62
N GLU A 149 4.82 19.11 1.16
CA GLU A 149 3.77 20.15 1.09
C GLU A 149 3.15 20.33 -0.32
N SER A 150 3.62 19.55 -1.31
CA SER A 150 3.18 19.70 -2.70
C SER A 150 1.70 19.29 -2.89
N ASP A 151 0.83 20.27 -3.13
CA ASP A 151 -0.61 20.04 -3.41
C ASP A 151 -0.85 19.13 -4.62
N LEU A 152 0.02 19.23 -5.64
CA LEU A 152 -0.06 18.38 -6.84
C LEU A 152 0.17 16.91 -6.49
N PHE A 153 1.15 16.63 -5.62
CA PHE A 153 1.41 15.28 -5.13
C PHE A 153 0.19 14.76 -4.36
N VAL A 154 -0.32 15.54 -3.41
CA VAL A 154 -1.47 15.17 -2.57
C VAL A 154 -2.71 14.88 -3.43
N SER A 155 -3.01 15.75 -4.40
CA SER A 155 -4.15 15.59 -5.31
C SER A 155 -4.04 14.32 -6.16
N LYS A 156 -2.87 14.07 -6.75
CA LYS A 156 -2.63 12.89 -7.60
C LYS A 156 -2.66 11.59 -6.81
N LEU A 157 -2.03 11.59 -5.63
CA LEU A 157 -2.07 10.45 -4.72
C LEU A 157 -3.49 10.13 -4.26
N ASN A 158 -4.25 11.15 -3.84
CA ASN A 158 -5.62 10.97 -3.41
C ASN A 158 -6.51 10.44 -4.54
N ASN A 159 -6.40 10.97 -5.76
CA ASN A 159 -7.14 10.45 -6.90
C ASN A 159 -6.80 8.98 -7.17
N TYR A 160 -5.51 8.61 -7.10
CA TYR A 160 -5.08 7.24 -7.26
C TYR A 160 -5.68 6.31 -6.20
N VAL A 161 -5.53 6.66 -4.91
CA VAL A 161 -6.05 5.87 -3.77
C VAL A 161 -7.57 5.76 -3.83
N GLN A 162 -8.26 6.82 -4.26
CA GLN A 162 -9.71 6.83 -4.44
C GLN A 162 -10.19 5.87 -5.54
N ASN A 163 -9.41 5.74 -6.61
CA ASN A 163 -9.74 4.78 -7.67
C ASN A 163 -9.54 3.32 -7.22
N GLN A 164 -8.67 3.09 -6.23
CA GLN A 164 -8.44 1.77 -5.63
C GLN A 164 -9.43 1.44 -4.48
N SER A 165 -9.92 2.47 -3.79
CA SER A 165 -10.69 2.35 -2.54
C SER A 165 -12.16 2.68 -2.68
N ILE A 166 -13.06 1.89 -2.08
CA ILE A 166 -14.45 2.33 -1.86
C ILE A 166 -14.50 3.17 -0.59
N TYR A 167 -14.89 4.43 -0.73
CA TYR A 167 -15.42 5.21 0.39
C TYR A 167 -16.82 4.71 0.69
N PHE A 168 -16.99 4.15 1.88
CA PHE A 168 -18.30 3.85 2.45
C PHE A 168 -18.60 4.87 3.55
#